data_AF-A0A192D750-F1
#
_entry.id   AF-A0A192D750-F1
#
_cell.length_a   1.000
_cell.length_b   1.000
_cell.length_c   1.000
_cell.angle_alpha   90.00
_cell.angle_beta   90.00
_cell.angle_gamma   90.00
#
_symmetry.space_group_name_H-M   'P 1'
#
loop_
_entity.id
_entity.type
_entity.pdbx_description
1 polymer ?
#
loop_
_entity_poly.entity_id
_entity_poly.type
_entity_poly.pdbx_seq_one_letter_code
_entity_poly.pdbx_strand_id
1 'polypeptide(L)' 'MGRNFGEILCVIDSLQPGHKSRIATAADWRPSDKVINPPSIPDEKAKDMFPQSFETIKPYLRMVAVV' A
#
# COMPACT_ATOMS: atom_id res chain seq x y z
N MET A 1 -31.45 5.26 3.11
CA MET A 1 -30.11 5.82 2.82
C MET A 1 -29.15 5.35 3.90
N GLY A 2 -28.22 4.45 3.57
CA GLY A 2 -27.21 3.93 4.51
C GLY A 2 -25.82 4.10 3.90
N ARG A 3 -24.84 4.50 4.71
CA ARG A 3 -23.43 4.56 4.30
C ARG A 3 -22.79 3.18 4.45
N ASN A 4 -21.83 2.86 3.60
CA ASN A 4 -21.03 1.65 3.75
C ASN A 4 -19.97 1.87 4.85
N PHE A 5 -20.24 1.39 6.06
CA PHE A 5 -19.29 1.50 7.17
C PHE A 5 -18.00 0.72 6.94
N GLY A 6 -18.03 -0.34 6.12
CA GLY A 6 -16.82 -1.07 5.74
C GLY A 6 -15.87 -0.20 4.91
N GLU A 7 -16.41 0.61 4.01
CA GLU A 7 -15.63 1.56 3.21
C GLU A 7 -15.05 2.69 4.08
N ILE A 8 -15.81 3.18 5.06
CA ILE A 8 -15.32 4.19 6.01
C ILE A 8 -14.12 3.65 6.80
N LEU A 9 -14.19 2.42 7.31
CA LEU A 9 -13.08 1.79 8.01
C LEU A 9 -11.89 1.55 7.07
N CYS A 10 -12.15 1.06 5.85
CA CYS A 10 -11.11 0.86 4.84
C CYS A 10 -10.35 2.15 4.50
N VAL A 11 -11.04 3.28 4.38
CA VAL A 11 -10.40 4.57 4.10
C VAL A 11 -9.53 5.02 5.28
N ILE A 12 -10.02 4.87 6.51
CA ILE A 12 -9.21 5.21 7.70
C ILE A 12 -7.97 4.32 7.79
N ASP A 13 -8.15 3.02 7.58
CA ASP A 13 -7.06 2.03 7.66
C ASP A 13 -6.05 2.16 6.53
N SER A 14 -6.43 2.71 5.37
CA SER A 14 -5.50 2.99 4.26
C SER A 14 -4.72 4.29 4.45
N LEU A 15 -5.30 5.31 5.11
CA LEU A 15 -4.65 6.60 5.32
C LEU A 15 -3.51 6.55 6.35
N GLN A 16 -3.68 5.80 7.43
CA GLN A 16 -2.66 5.67 8.48
C GLN A 16 -1.30 5.12 7.97
N PRO A 17 -1.25 3.99 7.23
CA PRO A 17 -0.01 3.48 6.66
C PRO A 17 0.52 4.38 5.54
N GLY A 18 -0.35 5.01 4.75
CA GLY A 18 0.07 5.97 3.72
C GLY A 18 0.85 7.15 4.28
N HIS A 19 0.48 7.63 5.47
CA HIS A 19 1.21 8.71 6.14
C HIS A 19 2.56 8.24 6.73
N LYS A 20 2.60 7.09 7.41
CA LYS A 20 3.80 6.62 8.12
C LYS A 20 4.86 6.02 7.20
N SER A 21 4.44 5.19 6.26
CA SER A 21 5.34 4.36 5.46
C SER A 21 5.45 4.82 4.00
N ARG A 22 4.77 5.92 3.63
CA ARG A 22 4.72 6.46 2.26
C ARG A 22 4.37 5.40 1.23
N ILE A 23 3.35 4.60 1.52
CA ILE A 23 2.81 3.55 0.64
C ILE A 23 1.43 3.97 0.15
N ALA A 24 1.03 3.46 -1.02
CA ALA A 24 -0.30 3.70 -1.58
C ALA A 24 -1.09 2.40 -1.57
N THR A 25 -2.34 2.41 -1.12
CA THR A 25 -3.21 1.21 -1.20
C THR A 25 -3.81 1.07 -2.60
N ALA A 26 -4.04 -0.17 -3.03
CA ALA A 26 -4.74 -0.45 -4.29
C ALA A 26 -6.26 -0.21 -4.14
N ALA A 27 -6.98 -0.24 -5.26
CA ALA A 27 -8.44 -0.25 -5.23
C ALA A 27 -8.94 -1.50 -4.48
N ASP A 28 -9.97 -1.34 -3.65
CA ASP A 28 -10.56 -2.39 -2.80
C ASP A 28 -9.60 -3.08 -1.81
N TRP A 29 -8.50 -2.39 -1.43
CA TRP A 29 -7.51 -2.92 -0.49
C TRP A 29 -8.11 -3.32 0.85
N ARG A 30 -7.66 -4.46 1.40
CA ARG A 30 -7.98 -4.92 2.75
C ARG A 30 -6.72 -5.06 3.61
N PRO A 31 -6.84 -4.98 4.94
CA PRO A 31 -5.75 -5.31 5.85
C PRO A 31 -5.29 -6.76 5.58
N SER A 32 -4.06 -6.93 5.09
CA SER A 32 -3.38 -8.15 4.59
C SER A 32 -3.09 -8.15 3.07
N ASP A 33 -3.68 -7.25 2.29
CA ASP A 33 -3.40 -7.13 0.86
C ASP A 33 -2.10 -6.34 0.60
N LYS A 34 -1.49 -6.61 -0.56
CA LYS A 34 -0.32 -5.86 -1.04
C LYS A 34 -0.67 -4.39 -1.26
N VAL A 35 0.29 -3.52 -0.95
CA VAL A 35 0.24 -2.09 -1.21
C VAL A 35 1.19 -1.72 -2.34
N ILE A 36 0.98 -0.58 -2.95
CA ILE A 36 1.79 -0.02 -4.03
C ILE A 36 2.92 0.81 -3.41
N ASN A 37 4.16 0.54 -3.83
CA ASN A 37 5.30 1.40 -3.55
C ASN A 37 5.30 2.59 -4.55
N PRO A 38 5.18 3.85 -4.07
CA PRO A 38 5.11 4.99 -4.96
C PRO A 38 6.40 5.17 -5.77
N PRO A 39 6.29 5.70 -7.00
CA PRO A 39 7.46 5.88 -7.86
C PRO A 39 8.53 6.80 -7.26
N SER A 40 8.14 7.68 -6.34
CA SER A 40 9.00 8.60 -5.60
C SER A 40 9.99 7.93 -4.66
N ILE A 41 9.81 6.63 -4.32
CA ILE A 41 10.72 5.88 -3.47
C ILE A 41 11.67 5.05 -4.35
N PRO A 42 13.00 5.20 -4.22
CA PRO A 42 13.97 4.37 -4.92
C PRO A 42 13.83 2.90 -4.55
N ASP A 43 14.10 2.00 -5.50
CA ASP A 43 14.01 0.55 -5.29
C ASP A 43 14.90 0.06 -4.15
N GLU A 44 16.06 0.67 -3.93
CA GLU A 44 16.98 0.29 -2.85
C GLU A 44 16.34 0.51 -1.48
N LYS A 45 15.75 1.68 -1.24
CA LYS A 45 15.02 1.97 0.00
C LYS A 45 13.79 1.09 0.17
N ALA A 46 13.10 0.78 -0.93
CA ALA A 46 11.94 -0.10 -0.89
C ALA A 46 12.32 -1.54 -0.54
N LYS A 47 13.47 -2.03 -1.04
CA LYS A 47 14.03 -3.34 -0.69
C LYS A 47 14.49 -3.41 0.76
N ASP A 48 15.06 -2.33 1.29
CA ASP A 48 15.44 -2.26 2.71
C ASP A 48 14.22 -2.25 3.65
N MET A 49 13.17 -1.50 3.28
CA MET A 49 11.94 -1.40 4.07
C MET A 49 11.04 -2.65 3.94
N PHE A 50 11.03 -3.29 2.78
CA PHE A 50 10.17 -4.43 2.45
C PHE A 50 11.00 -5.59 1.83
N PRO A 51 11.92 -6.20 2.60
CA PRO A 51 12.87 -7.18 2.08
C PRO A 51 12.23 -8.50 1.61
N GLN A 52 11.04 -8.82 2.11
CA GLN A 52 10.37 -10.11 1.85
C GLN A 52 9.38 -10.09 0.69
N SER A 53 9.05 -8.93 0.11
CA SER A 53 7.89 -8.84 -0.78
C SER A 53 7.97 -7.71 -1.81
N PHE A 54 9.02 -7.64 -2.64
CA PHE A 54 9.11 -6.63 -3.71
C PHE A 54 8.79 -7.23 -5.09
N GLU A 55 7.67 -6.83 -5.68
CA GLU A 55 7.23 -7.28 -7.00
C GLU A 55 7.06 -6.11 -7.96
N THR A 56 7.80 -6.10 -9.07
CA THR A 56 7.70 -5.04 -10.09
C THR A 56 6.92 -5.57 -11.28
N ILE A 57 5.67 -5.12 -11.43
CA ILE A 57 4.84 -5.43 -12.60
C ILE A 57 5.20 -4.46 -13.74
N LYS A 58 5.32 -3.17 -13.41
CA LYS A 58 5.73 -2.09 -14.31
C LYS A 58 6.61 -1.10 -13.55
N PRO A 59 7.42 -0.24 -14.23
CA PRO A 59 8.30 0.71 -13.54
C PRO A 59 7.56 1.64 -12.54
N TYR A 60 6.30 1.96 -12.84
CA TYR A 60 5.40 2.77 -12.02
C TYR A 60 4.43 1.97 -11.16
N LEU A 61 4.39 0.64 -11.31
CA LEU A 61 3.50 -0.26 -10.58
C LEU A 61 4.33 -1.34 -9.89
N ARG A 62 4.77 -1.01 -8.68
CA ARG A 62 5.55 -1.85 -7.80
C ARG A 62 4.69 -2.21 -6.59
N MET A 63 4.52 -3.49 -6.32
CA MET A 63 3.72 -4.00 -5.21
C MET A 63 4.62 -4.48 -4.09
N VAL A 64 4.25 -4.15 -2.86
CA VAL A 64 4.90 -4.58 -1.63
C VAL A 64 3.89 -5.13 -0.63
N ALA A 65 4.22 -6.18 0.10
CA ALA A 65 3.39 -6.66 1.20
C ALA A 65 3.85 -6.01 2.51
N VAL A 66 2.93 -5.36 3.21
CA VAL A 66 3.16 -4.85 4.57
C VAL A 66 2.71 -5.94 5.52
N VAL A 67 3.65 -6.54 6.26
CA VAL A 67 3.36 -7.48 7.35
C VAL A 67 3.22 -6.71 8.64
#